data_AF-A0A6V7KVA9-F1
#
_entry.id   AF-A0A6V7KVA9-F1
#
_cell.length_a   1.000
_cell.length_b   1.000
_cell.length_c   1.000
_cell.angle_alpha   90.00
_cell.angle_beta   90.00
_cell.angle_gamma   90.00
#
_symmetry.space_group_name_H-M   'P 1'
#
loop_
_entity.id
_entity.type
_entity.pdbx_description
1 polymer ?
#
loop_
_entity_poly.entity_id
_entity_poly.type
_entity_poly.pdbx_seq_one_letter_code
_entity_poly.pdbx_strand_id
1 'polypeptide(L)' 'PDVMRIFDLDLVREGYYKGYDSSVNPNIANSFSAAAYRFGHSLVQPGFARFDRNHRLMYN' A
#
# COMPACT_ATOMS: atom_id res chain seq x y z
N PRO A 1 -12.61 -6.85 -12.88
CA PRO A 1 -11.67 -7.83 -13.47
C PRO A 1 -11.02 -7.32 -14.76
N ASP A 2 -11.79 -6.76 -15.70
CA ASP A 2 -11.22 -6.27 -16.97
C ASP A 2 -10.28 -5.08 -16.83
N VAL A 3 -10.58 -4.14 -15.93
CA VAL A 3 -9.71 -2.97 -15.67
C VAL A 3 -8.33 -3.39 -15.17
N MET A 4 -8.26 -4.33 -14.23
CA MET A 4 -6.96 -4.81 -13.69
C MET A 4 -6.12 -5.44 -14.78
N ARG A 5 -6.75 -6.24 -15.65
CA ARG A 5 -6.09 -6.87 -16.80
C ARG A 5 -5.67 -5.87 -17.87
N ILE A 6 -6.49 -4.84 -18.15
CA ILE A 6 -6.16 -3.79 -19.14
C ILE A 6 -4.95 -2.96 -18.68
N PHE A 7 -4.77 -2.79 -17.38
CA PHE A 7 -3.69 -1.99 -16.79
C PHE A 7 -2.54 -2.84 -16.21
N ASP A 8 -2.50 -4.15 -16.51
CA ASP A 8 -1.47 -5.08 -16.01
C ASP A 8 -1.29 -5.02 -14.47
N LEU A 9 -2.39 -4.86 -13.73
CA LEU A 9 -2.40 -4.76 -12.26
C LEU A 9 -2.67 -6.11 -11.58
N ASP A 10 -2.73 -7.20 -12.34
CA ASP A 10 -2.91 -8.53 -11.78
C ASP A 10 -1.66 -8.97 -11.00
N LEU A 11 -1.88 -9.61 -9.84
CA LEU A 11 -0.79 -10.06 -9.00
C LEU A 11 -0.03 -11.21 -9.67
N VAL A 12 1.24 -10.98 -9.99
CA VAL A 12 2.18 -12.03 -10.35
C VAL A 12 2.70 -12.72 -9.09
N ARG A 13 3.16 -13.98 -9.18
CA ARG A 13 3.72 -14.72 -8.04
C ARG A 13 5.23 -14.53 -7.87
N GLU A 14 5.92 -14.09 -8.92
CA GLU A 14 7.38 -13.92 -8.97
C GLU A 14 7.76 -12.85 -10.00
N GLY A 15 9.05 -12.50 -10.07
CA GLY A 15 9.57 -11.60 -11.11
C GLY A 15 9.33 -10.10 -10.89
N TYR A 16 9.07 -9.65 -9.65
CA TYR A 16 8.83 -8.24 -9.31
C TYR A 16 10.02 -7.32 -9.59
N TYR A 17 11.25 -7.85 -9.61
CA TYR A 17 12.47 -7.10 -9.87
C TYR A 17 13.32 -7.81 -10.92
N LYS A 18 13.72 -7.08 -11.97
CA LYS A 18 14.47 -7.60 -13.12
C LYS A 18 15.88 -7.01 -13.23
N GLY A 19 16.38 -6.37 -12.17
CA GLY A 19 17.61 -5.59 -12.20
C GLY A 19 17.36 -4.08 -12.30
N TYR A 20 18.42 -3.30 -12.14
CA TYR A 20 18.38 -1.85 -12.32
C TYR A 20 18.33 -1.49 -13.80
N ASP A 21 17.43 -0.57 -14.15
CA ASP A 21 17.31 0.01 -15.48
C ASP A 21 17.49 1.53 -15.38
N SER A 22 18.58 2.04 -15.92
CA SER A 22 18.90 3.48 -15.90
C SER A 22 17.99 4.33 -16.78
N SER A 23 17.19 3.72 -17.67
CA SER A 23 16.24 4.42 -18.52
C SER A 23 14.91 4.73 -17.83
N VAL A 24 14.64 4.09 -16.68
CA VAL A 24 13.43 4.31 -15.89
C VAL A 24 13.43 5.69 -15.25
N ASN A 25 12.31 6.41 -15.36
CA ASN A 25 12.05 7.62 -14.58
C ASN A 25 11.51 7.23 -13.20
N PRO A 26 12.24 7.43 -12.09
CA PRO A 26 11.83 7.01 -10.76
C PRO A 26 10.88 8.01 -10.06
N ASN A 27 10.47 9.10 -10.73
CA ASN A 27 9.62 10.10 -10.11
C ASN A 27 8.20 9.60 -9.84
N ILE A 28 7.61 10.08 -8.74
CA ILE A 28 6.24 9.73 -8.36
C ILE A 28 5.23 10.47 -9.25
N ALA A 29 4.27 9.74 -9.81
CA ALA A 29 3.15 10.34 -10.54
C ALA A 29 2.23 11.14 -9.60
N ASN A 30 1.82 12.34 -10.02
CA ASN A 30 0.91 13.19 -9.22
C ASN A 30 -0.41 12.50 -8.86
N SER A 31 -0.97 11.72 -9.80
CA SER A 31 -2.19 10.93 -9.55
C SER A 31 -2.00 9.90 -8.43
N PHE A 32 -0.80 9.32 -8.33
CA PHE A 32 -0.47 8.37 -7.28
C PHE A 32 -0.38 9.06 -5.91
N SER A 33 0.41 10.13 -5.79
CA SER A 33 0.64 10.82 -4.51
C SER A 33 -0.57 11.61 -4.01
N ALA A 34 -1.29 12.30 -4.90
CA ALA A 34 -2.38 13.19 -4.53
C ALA A 34 -3.72 12.46 -4.33
N ALA A 35 -3.92 11.31 -4.97
CA ALA A 35 -5.18 10.59 -4.94
C ALA A 35 -5.00 9.11 -4.57
N ALA A 36 -4.37 8.30 -5.43
CA ALA A 36 -4.43 6.84 -5.28
C ALA A 36 -3.90 6.35 -3.93
N TYR A 37 -2.72 6.83 -3.49
CA TYR A 37 -2.09 6.38 -2.26
C TYR A 37 -2.78 6.87 -0.98
N ARG A 38 -3.74 7.80 -1.09
CA ARG A 38 -4.55 8.26 0.05
C ARG A 38 -5.61 7.24 0.47
N PHE A 39 -5.74 6.08 -0.19
CA PHE A 39 -6.57 4.97 0.30
C PHE A 39 -6.21 4.59 1.75
N GLY A 40 -4.96 4.81 2.17
CA GLY A 40 -4.53 4.61 3.55
C GLY A 40 -5.33 5.41 4.58
N HIS A 41 -5.88 6.57 4.23
CA HIS A 41 -6.76 7.34 5.13
C HIS A 41 -8.06 6.59 5.45
N SER A 42 -8.54 5.70 4.58
CA SER A 42 -9.70 4.85 4.85
C SER A 42 -9.37 3.67 5.79
N LEU A 43 -8.09 3.41 6.04
CA LEU A 43 -7.62 2.36 6.96
C LEU A 43 -7.33 2.89 8.37
N VAL A 44 -7.40 4.22 8.59
CA VAL A 44 -7.14 4.83 9.89
C VAL A 44 -8.25 4.45 10.86
N GLN A 45 -7.87 3.80 11.96
CA GLN A 45 -8.80 3.43 13.03
C GLN A 45 -9.18 4.67 13.86
N PRO A 46 -10.42 4.74 14.39
CA PRO A 46 -10.87 5.88 15.19
C PRO A 46 -10.20 5.98 16.57
N GLY A 47 -9.50 4.92 17.01
CA GLY A 47 -8.79 4.88 18.27
C GLY A 47 -7.78 3.75 18.32
N PHE A 48 -6.94 3.76 19.35
CA PHE A 48 -5.90 2.77 19.54
C PHE A 48 -6.19 1.91 20.78
N ALA A 49 -6.20 0.60 20.60
CA ALA A 49 -6.21 -0.34 21.71
C ALA A 49 -4.83 -0.32 22.40
N ARG A 50 -4.81 -0.16 23.72
CA ARG A 50 -3.59 -0.21 24.54
C ARG A 50 -3.48 -1.60 25.17
N PHE A 51 -2.29 -2.17 25.18
CA PHE A 51 -2.03 -3.49 25.74
C PHE A 51 -0.94 -3.43 26.81
N ASP A 52 -1.09 -4.25 27.85
CA ASP A 52 -0.06 -4.41 28.88
C ASP A 52 1.13 -5.27 28.40
N ARG A 53 2.12 -5.48 29.27
CA ARG A 53 3.32 -6.29 28.97
C ARG A 53 3.01 -7.76 28.61
N ASN A 54 1.83 -8.24 28.94
CA ASN A 54 1.36 -9.60 28.69
C ASN A 54 0.36 -9.64 27.51
N HIS A 55 0.27 -8.56 26.72
CA HIS A 55 -0.66 -8.40 25.60
C HIS A 55 -2.15 -8.48 25.98
N ARG A 56 -2.51 -8.00 27.18
CA ARG A 56 -3.92 -7.88 27.60
C ARG A 56 -4.44 -6.48 27.33
N LEU A 57 -5.66 -6.39 26.80
CA LEU A 57 -6.33 -5.12 26.55
C LEU A 57 -6.47 -4.33 27.86
N MET A 58 -5.99 -3.09 27.85
CA MET A 58 -6.16 -2.15 28.95
C MET A 58 -7.51 -1.44 28.78
N TYR A 59 -8.42 -1.64 29.73
CA TYR A 59 -9.65 -0.88 29.83
C TYR A 59 -9.36 0.46 30.54
N ASN A 60 -10.03 1.53 30.10
CA ASN A 60 -9.96 2.85 30.75
C ASN A 60 -10.88 2.91 31.97
#